data_AF-A0AAV4YY81-F1
#
_entry.id   AF-A0AAV4YY81-F1
#
_cell.length_a   1.000
_cell.length_b   1.000
_cell.length_c   1.000
_cell.angle_alpha   90.00
_cell.angle_beta   90.00
_cell.angle_gamma   90.00
#
_symmetry.space_group_name_H-M   'P 1'
#
loop_
_entity.id
_entity.type
_entity.pdbx_description
1 polymer ?
#
loop_
_entity_poly.entity_id
_entity_poly.type
_entity_poly.pdbx_seq_one_letter_code
_entity_poly.pdbx_strand_id
1 'polypeptide(L)'
;MSTHQQTTAPKGFYRMSQLATTAPRKERTYTAKDGTTRIIKARPERQGLLPMGETTIWDKVRAGEFPAPIKLTERITAWRIEDIEAWMASKGLEA
;
A
#
# COMPACT_ATOMS: atom_id res chain seq x y z
N MET A 1 14.67 -2.84 -18.44
CA MET A 1 13.66 -3.91 -18.32
C MET A 1 12.96 -3.74 -16.98
N SER A 2 11.94 -2.88 -16.91
CA SER A 2 11.21 -2.60 -15.67
C SER A 2 10.00 -3.51 -15.61
N THR A 3 10.10 -4.59 -14.83
CA THR A 3 9.00 -5.52 -14.57
C THR A 3 7.94 -4.79 -13.74
N HIS A 4 7.05 -4.03 -14.39
CA HIS A 4 5.76 -3.69 -13.82
C HIS A 4 4.98 -5.00 -13.72
N GLN A 5 5.09 -5.68 -12.59
CA GLN A 5 4.19 -6.77 -12.23
C GLN A 5 2.81 -6.17 -11.97
N GLN A 6 2.08 -5.83 -13.04
CA GLN A 6 0.63 -5.73 -13.01
C GLN A 6 0.11 -7.13 -12.71
N THR A 7 0.05 -7.49 -11.42
CA THR A 7 -0.74 -8.65 -11.02
C THR A 7 -2.19 -8.21 -11.21
N THR A 8 -2.80 -8.65 -12.31
CA THR A 8 -4.24 -8.54 -12.54
C THR A 8 -4.94 -9.20 -11.36
N ALA A 9 -5.40 -8.39 -10.41
CA ALA A 9 -6.28 -8.89 -9.36
C ALA A 9 -7.59 -9.31 -10.03
N PRO A 10 -8.22 -10.41 -9.59
CA PRO A 10 -9.56 -10.76 -10.08
C PRO A 10 -10.51 -9.58 -9.83
N LYS A 11 -11.34 -9.26 -10.84
CA LYS A 11 -12.38 -8.23 -10.77
C LYS A 11 -13.12 -8.33 -9.44
N GLY A 12 -12.97 -7.32 -8.56
CA GLY A 12 -13.67 -7.27 -7.27
C GLY A 12 -12.81 -6.99 -6.03
N PHE A 13 -11.46 -7.02 -6.12
CA PHE A 13 -10.60 -6.80 -4.96
C PHE A 13 -9.50 -5.75 -5.17
N TYR A 14 -9.28 -4.92 -4.15
CA TYR A 14 -8.13 -4.04 -4.04
C TYR A 14 -7.03 -4.68 -3.17
N ARG A 15 -5.79 -4.59 -3.62
CA ARG A 15 -4.62 -4.90 -2.77
C ARG A 15 -4.01 -3.63 -2.18
N MET A 16 -3.18 -3.83 -1.16
CA MET A 16 -2.49 -2.74 -0.47
C MET A 16 -1.74 -1.80 -1.42
N SER A 17 -1.08 -2.36 -2.44
CA SER A 17 -0.32 -1.59 -3.43
C SER A 17 -1.19 -0.72 -4.35
N GLN A 18 -2.50 -0.97 -4.41
CA GLN A 18 -3.47 -0.18 -5.17
C GLN A 18 -4.21 0.82 -4.27
N LEU A 19 -4.36 0.53 -2.98
CA LEU A 19 -4.97 1.44 -2.02
C LEU A 19 -4.02 2.55 -1.58
N ALA A 20 -2.77 2.19 -1.27
CA ALA A 20 -1.83 3.10 -0.62
C ALA A 20 -1.07 3.97 -1.62
N THR A 21 -1.15 5.29 -1.44
CA THR A 21 -0.24 6.23 -2.09
C THR A 21 1.09 6.22 -1.35
N THR A 22 2.16 5.82 -2.03
CA THR A 22 3.52 5.82 -1.48
C THR A 22 4.28 7.02 -2.02
N ALA A 23 4.63 7.96 -1.15
CA ALA A 23 5.49 9.08 -1.48
C ALA A 23 6.88 8.58 -1.94
N PRO A 24 7.53 9.25 -2.91
CA PRO A 24 8.83 8.84 -3.40
C PRO A 24 9.88 8.93 -2.30
N ARG A 25 10.58 7.82 -2.03
CA ARG A 25 11.73 7.81 -1.12
C ARG A 25 13.01 7.84 -1.94
N LYS A 26 13.75 8.95 -1.86
CA LYS A 26 15.09 9.07 -2.45
C LYS A 26 16.05 8.05 -1.82
N GLU A 27 16.96 7.52 -2.64
CA GLU A 27 18.01 6.61 -2.18
C GLU A 27 18.87 7.30 -1.10
N ARG A 28 19.18 6.58 -0.02
CA ARG A 28 20.08 7.05 1.02
C ARG A 28 21.18 6.03 1.24
N THR A 29 22.41 6.47 1.09
CA THR A 29 23.60 5.70 1.39
C THR A 29 24.11 6.13 2.75
N TYR A 30 24.34 5.19 3.67
CA TYR A 30 25.04 5.48 4.91
C TYR A 30 26.22 4.54 5.08
N THR A 31 27.33 5.13 5.51
CA THR A 31 28.53 4.38 5.92
C THR A 31 28.38 4.04 7.38
N ALA A 32 28.30 2.74 7.69
CA ALA A 32 28.30 2.28 9.08
C ALA A 32 29.71 2.43 9.69
N LYS A 33 29.80 2.43 11.02
CA LYS A 33 31.07 2.64 11.76
C LYS A 33 32.13 1.57 11.47
N ASP A 34 31.74 0.44 10.90
CA ASP A 34 32.57 -0.68 10.48
C ASP A 34 33.10 -0.53 9.04
N GLY A 35 32.81 0.59 8.35
CA GLY A 35 33.17 0.81 6.94
C GLY A 35 32.21 0.18 5.94
N THR A 36 31.18 -0.56 6.40
CA THR A 36 30.20 -1.17 5.51
C THR A 36 29.26 -0.10 4.94
N THR A 37 29.24 0.04 3.61
CA THR A 37 28.28 0.92 2.92
C THR A 37 26.95 0.22 2.76
N ARG A 38 25.88 0.81 3.31
CA ARG A 38 24.51 0.30 3.14
C ARG A 38 23.71 1.23 2.24
N ILE A 39 23.25 0.69 1.12
CA ILE A 39 22.44 1.40 0.13
C ILE A 39 20.97 1.11 0.40
N ILE A 40 20.21 2.14 0.78
CA ILE A 40 18.76 2.06 0.89
C ILE A 40 18.19 2.40 -0.48
N LYS A 41 17.78 1.37 -1.23
CA LYS A 41 17.22 1.52 -2.58
C LYS A 41 16.09 2.56 -2.61
N ALA A 42 16.08 3.38 -3.64
CA ALA A 42 14.97 4.27 -3.94
C ALA A 42 13.66 3.47 -4.10
N ARG A 43 12.56 4.04 -3.63
CA ARG A 43 11.21 3.52 -3.95
C ARG A 43 10.53 4.53 -4.88
N PRO A 44 10.03 4.08 -6.05
CA PRO A 44 9.29 4.96 -6.95
C PRO A 44 7.98 5.40 -6.30
N GLU A 45 7.51 6.57 -6.69
CA GLU A 45 6.16 7.03 -6.35
C GLU A 45 5.12 6.03 -6.85
N ARG A 46 4.13 5.75 -6.01
CA ARG A 46 2.95 4.98 -6.39
C ARG A 46 1.73 5.78 -5.97
N GLN A 47 0.91 6.14 -6.95
CA GLN A 47 -0.40 6.73 -6.70
C GLN A 47 -1.38 5.59 -6.39
N GLY A 48 -1.90 5.57 -5.17
CA GLY A 48 -2.98 4.68 -4.76
C GLY A 48 -4.33 5.38 -4.81
N LEU A 49 -5.40 4.63 -4.58
CA LEU A 49 -6.76 5.15 -4.47
C LEU A 49 -6.89 6.15 -3.31
N LEU A 50 -6.17 5.91 -2.21
CA LEU A 50 -6.20 6.75 -1.02
C LEU A 50 -4.92 7.57 -0.92
N PRO A 51 -4.99 8.84 -0.48
CA PRO A 51 -3.82 9.68 -0.23
C PRO A 51 -3.11 9.30 1.10
N MET A 52 -3.04 8.02 1.42
CA MET A 52 -2.45 7.48 2.64
C MET A 52 -1.41 6.41 2.33
N GLY A 53 -0.35 6.38 3.12
CA GLY A 53 0.71 5.39 3.00
C GLY A 53 0.30 4.00 3.50
N GLU A 54 1.09 2.99 3.12
CA GLU A 54 0.83 1.59 3.49
C GLU A 54 0.71 1.41 5.00
N THR A 55 1.60 2.04 5.77
CA THR A 55 1.60 1.96 7.24
C THR A 55 0.33 2.56 7.86
N THR A 56 -0.15 3.69 7.33
CA THR A 56 -1.34 4.38 7.85
C THR A 56 -2.60 3.54 7.66
N ILE A 57 -2.75 2.90 6.51
CA ILE A 57 -3.89 2.01 6.27
C ILE A 57 -3.84 0.81 7.22
N TRP A 58 -2.67 0.19 7.44
CA TRP A 58 -2.55 -0.89 8.42
C TRP A 58 -2.85 -0.46 9.85
N ASP A 59 -2.46 0.76 10.22
CA ASP A 59 -2.78 1.34 11.52
C ASP A 59 -4.29 1.51 11.69
N LYS A 60 -4.97 2.05 10.67
CA LYS A 60 -6.44 2.17 10.66
C LYS A 60 -7.17 0.83 10.67
N VAL A 61 -6.62 -0.20 9.99
CA VAL A 61 -7.14 -1.57 10.05
C VAL A 61 -7.03 -2.11 11.47
N ARG A 62 -5.89 -1.91 12.14
CA ARG A 62 -5.70 -2.33 13.54
C ARG A 62 -6.59 -1.56 14.51
N ALA A 63 -6.84 -0.28 14.22
CA ALA A 63 -7.78 0.55 14.98
C ALA A 63 -9.26 0.20 14.71
N GLY A 64 -9.56 -0.66 13.73
CA GLY A 64 -10.93 -1.00 13.34
C GLY A 64 -11.66 0.11 12.59
N GLU A 65 -10.95 1.16 12.17
CA GLU A 65 -11.51 2.28 11.40
C GLU A 65 -11.60 1.99 9.90
N PHE A 66 -10.90 0.97 9.40
CA PHE A 66 -10.81 0.60 8.00
C PHE A 66 -11.45 -0.79 7.78
N PRO A 67 -12.00 -1.09 6.59
CA PRO A 67 -12.59 -2.40 6.32
C PRO A 67 -11.60 -3.54 6.58
N ALA A 68 -12.15 -4.66 7.05
CA ALA A 68 -11.35 -5.80 7.44
C ALA A 68 -10.66 -6.44 6.22
N PRO A 69 -9.36 -6.74 6.32
CA PRO A 69 -8.63 -7.43 5.25
C PRO A 69 -9.10 -8.88 5.08
N ILE A 70 -9.29 -9.29 3.83
CA ILE A 70 -9.58 -10.69 3.44
C ILE A 70 -8.28 -11.36 3.01
N LYS A 71 -7.95 -12.50 3.63
CA LYS A 71 -6.83 -13.35 3.20
C LYS A 71 -7.28 -14.21 2.02
N LEU A 72 -6.79 -13.90 0.82
CA LEU A 72 -7.05 -14.69 -0.39
C LEU A 72 -6.17 -15.94 -0.45
N THR A 73 -4.91 -15.81 -0.01
CA THR A 73 -3.96 -16.93 0.12
C THR A 73 -3.08 -16.70 1.34
N GLU A 74 -2.18 -17.64 1.64
CA GLU A 74 -1.23 -17.55 2.76
C GLU A 74 -0.41 -16.24 2.78
N ARG A 75 -0.11 -15.67 1.59
CA ARG A 75 0.69 -14.45 1.45
C ARG A 75 -0.06 -13.24 0.90
N ILE A 76 -1.32 -13.41 0.50
CA ILE A 76 -2.09 -12.36 -0.18
C ILE A 76 -3.27 -11.93 0.67
N THR A 77 -3.23 -10.66 1.03
CA THR A 77 -4.32 -9.94 1.69
C THR A 77 -4.90 -8.90 0.74
N ALA A 78 -6.23 -8.85 0.66
CA ALA A 78 -6.96 -7.92 -0.19
C ALA A 78 -8.23 -7.43 0.49
N TRP A 79 -8.82 -6.36 -0.04
CA TRP A 79 -10.10 -5.80 0.37
C TRP A 79 -11.09 -5.91 -0.78
N ARG A 80 -12.37 -6.11 -0.49
CA ARG A 80 -13.39 -6.01 -1.55
C ARG A 80 -13.51 -4.56 -1.99
N ILE A 81 -13.81 -4.35 -3.27
CA ILE A 81 -14.06 -3.02 -3.81
C ILE A 81 -15.27 -2.38 -3.11
N GLU A 82 -16.35 -3.14 -2.95
CA GLU A 82 -17.60 -2.71 -2.30
C GLU A 82 -17.38 -2.17 -0.86
N ASP A 83 -16.58 -2.86 -0.05
CA ASP A 83 -16.27 -2.46 1.33
C ASP A 83 -15.47 -1.15 1.36
N ILE A 84 -14.55 -0.98 0.40
CA ILE A 84 -13.71 0.22 0.30
C ILE A 84 -14.54 1.41 -0.19
N GLU A 85 -15.42 1.21 -1.18
CA GLU A 85 -16.35 2.23 -1.65
C GLU A 85 -17.32 2.67 -0.56
N ALA A 86 -17.95 1.71 0.15
CA ALA A 86 -18.83 2.01 1.28
C ALA A 86 -18.09 2.75 2.40
N TRP A 87 -16.84 2.39 2.66
CA TRP A 87 -16.01 3.08 3.64
C TRP A 87 -15.66 4.51 3.20
N MET A 88 -15.30 4.73 1.94
CA MET A 88 -15.03 6.06 1.39
C MET A 88 -16.26 6.95 1.49
N ALA A 89 -17.44 6.44 1.10
CA ALA A 89 -18.72 7.12 1.25
C ALA A 89 -19.02 7.46 2.72
N SER A 90 -18.80 6.52 3.64
CA SER A 90 -18.98 6.76 5.08
C SER A 90 -18.06 7.85 5.65
N LYS A 91 -16.88 8.08 5.04
CA LYS A 91 -15.94 9.14 5.46
C LYS A 91 -16.17 10.47 4.71
N GLY A 92 -17.16 10.54 3.83
CA GLY A 92 -17.42 11.71 2.98
C GLY A 92 -16.31 11.96 1.96
N LEU A 93 -15.53 10.92 1.65
CA LEU A 93 -14.50 10.94 0.63
C LEU A 93 -15.14 10.58 -0.71
N GLU A 94 -16.02 11.47 -1.19
CA GLU A 94 -16.58 11.38 -2.54
C GLU A 94 -15.48 11.81 -3.53
N ALA A 95 -15.22 10.98 -4.55
CA ALA A 95 -14.25 11.25 -5.59
C ALA A 95 -14.79 12.22 -6.66
#